data_AF-A0A2S7QQE9-F1
#
_entry.id   AF-A0A2S7QQE9-F1
#
_cell.length_a   1.000
_cell.length_b   1.000
_cell.length_c   1.000
_cell.angle_alpha   90.00
_cell.angle_beta   90.00
_cell.angle_gamma   90.00
#
_symmetry.space_group_name_H-M   'P 1'
#
loop_
_entity.id
_entity.type
_entity.pdbx_description
1 polymer ?
#
loop_
_entity_poly.entity_id
_entity_poly.type
_entity_poly.pdbx_seq_one_letter_code
_entity_poly.pdbx_strand_id
1 'polypeptide(L)'
;MSSVARVLIRTHHMTSREKILKIKKATKRLDCSVLIRTGKASPGLMLAEGEADNVGLWTEAVRKLRYKMYQQMKKEEVDQKRLEVPAGEVLETESIREFARVAKKDEELGRWWEDAMGFANGEPKPVGLK
;
A
#
# COMPACT_ATOMS: atom_id res chain seq x y z
N MET A 1 -11.63 -8.99 -19.74
CA MET A 1 -12.05 -8.57 -18.39
C MET A 1 -10.85 -7.92 -17.75
N SER A 2 -10.93 -6.65 -17.37
CA SER A 2 -9.86 -6.01 -16.59
C SER A 2 -9.93 -6.53 -15.17
N SER A 3 -8.89 -7.24 -14.71
CA SER A 3 -8.81 -7.70 -13.32
C SER A 3 -8.39 -6.54 -12.42
N VAL A 4 -8.83 -6.57 -11.16
CA VAL A 4 -8.35 -5.63 -10.14
C VAL A 4 -7.14 -6.27 -9.47
N ALA A 5 -6.15 -5.45 -9.11
CA ALA A 5 -5.05 -5.89 -8.28
C ALA A 5 -4.89 -4.99 -7.07
N ARG A 6 -4.26 -5.56 -6.04
CA ARG A 6 -3.76 -4.80 -4.89
C ARG A 6 -2.29 -5.10 -4.66
N VAL A 7 -1.56 -4.11 -4.17
CA VAL A 7 -0.14 -4.23 -3.84
C VAL A 7 0.17 -3.50 -2.55
N LEU A 8 1.04 -4.10 -1.74
CA LEU A 8 1.59 -3.50 -0.54
C LEU A 8 3.10 -3.31 -0.69
N ILE A 9 3.55 -2.10 -0.41
CA ILE A 9 4.95 -1.71 -0.46
C ILE A 9 5.39 -1.20 0.91
N ARG A 10 6.54 -1.68 1.36
CA ARG A 10 7.25 -1.22 2.54
C ARG A 10 8.52 -0.48 2.14
N THR A 11 8.85 0.57 2.87
CA THR A 11 10.10 1.32 2.76
C THR A 11 10.63 1.66 4.14
N HIS A 12 11.86 2.17 4.24
CA HIS A 12 12.40 2.63 5.51
C HIS A 12 11.57 3.80 6.10
N HIS A 13 11.42 4.90 5.35
CA HIS A 13 10.59 6.05 5.72
C HIS A 13 10.03 6.74 4.49
N MET A 14 8.92 7.49 4.66
CA MET A 14 8.32 8.32 3.62
C MET A 14 8.18 9.77 4.08
N THR A 15 9.25 10.55 3.96
CA THR A 15 9.30 11.97 4.38
C THR A 15 9.42 12.96 3.22
N SER A 16 9.94 12.52 2.06
CA SER A 16 10.17 13.41 0.92
C SER A 16 8.85 13.86 0.30
N ARG A 17 8.51 15.15 0.46
CA ARG A 17 7.33 15.77 -0.14
C ARG A 17 7.33 15.70 -1.66
N GLU A 18 8.50 15.85 -2.29
CA GLU A 18 8.63 15.73 -3.75
C GLU A 18 8.26 14.32 -4.25
N LYS A 19 8.72 13.28 -3.55
CA LYS A 19 8.35 11.90 -3.88
C LYS A 19 6.86 11.64 -3.63
N ILE A 20 6.30 12.16 -2.54
CA ILE A 20 4.85 12.07 -2.26
C ILE A 20 4.03 12.73 -3.37
N LEU A 21 4.44 13.90 -3.87
CA LEU A 21 3.79 14.56 -5.01
C LEU A 21 3.87 13.72 -6.29
N LYS A 22 5.00 13.05 -6.54
CA LYS A 22 5.14 12.11 -7.67
C LYS A 22 4.22 10.90 -7.52
N ILE A 23 4.05 10.36 -6.32
CA ILE A 23 3.07 9.31 -6.03
C ILE A 23 1.66 9.80 -6.33
N LYS A 24 1.24 10.95 -5.77
CA LYS A 24 -0.10 11.53 -6.03
C LYS A 24 -0.38 11.73 -7.51
N LYS A 25 0.59 12.24 -8.27
CA LYS A 25 0.46 12.39 -9.74
C LYS A 25 0.31 11.05 -10.45
N ALA A 26 1.09 10.04 -10.06
CA ALA A 26 0.98 8.70 -10.63
C ALA A 26 -0.37 8.05 -10.29
N THR A 27 -0.81 8.17 -9.05
CA THR A 27 -2.11 7.70 -8.56
C THR A 27 -3.25 8.29 -9.38
N LYS A 28 -3.28 9.62 -9.53
CA LYS A 28 -4.31 10.32 -10.32
C LYS A 28 -4.31 9.88 -11.79
N ARG A 29 -3.14 9.74 -12.40
CA ARG A 29 -3.02 9.35 -13.82
C ARG A 29 -3.45 7.91 -14.08
N LEU A 30 -3.19 7.01 -13.14
CA LEU A 30 -3.41 5.57 -13.26
C LEU A 30 -4.68 5.10 -12.55
N ASP A 31 -5.54 6.03 -12.13
CA ASP A 31 -6.82 5.76 -11.48
C ASP A 31 -6.75 4.73 -10.33
N CYS A 32 -5.64 4.78 -9.59
CA CYS A 32 -5.41 3.92 -8.43
C CYS A 32 -6.01 4.56 -7.18
N SER A 33 -6.53 3.75 -6.28
CA SER A 33 -6.90 4.13 -4.92
C SER A 33 -5.72 3.83 -4.01
N VAL A 34 -5.17 4.83 -3.31
CA VAL A 34 -3.91 4.65 -2.58
C VAL A 34 -4.00 5.12 -1.13
N LEU A 35 -3.52 4.28 -0.22
CA LEU A 35 -3.31 4.59 1.18
C LEU A 35 -1.81 4.61 1.47
N ILE A 36 -1.28 5.70 2.03
CA ILE A 36 0.12 5.78 2.44
C ILE A 36 0.29 6.13 3.92
N ARG A 37 1.37 5.63 4.50
CA ARG A 37 1.88 6.08 5.80
C ARG A 37 3.14 6.90 5.59
N THR A 38 3.09 8.17 5.93
CA THR A 38 4.22 9.11 5.83
C THR A 38 4.85 9.40 7.19
N GLY A 39 5.96 10.13 7.20
CA GLY A 39 6.62 10.60 8.42
C GLY A 39 8.00 9.98 8.69
N LYS A 40 8.62 10.44 9.78
CA LYS A 40 10.00 10.08 10.17
C LYS A 40 10.11 8.72 10.83
N ALA A 41 9.01 8.15 11.32
CA ALA A 41 9.03 6.82 11.96
C ALA A 41 8.96 5.71 10.90
N SER A 42 9.76 4.64 11.08
CA SER A 42 9.75 3.47 10.19
C SER A 42 8.59 2.54 10.55
N PRO A 43 8.01 1.78 9.58
CA PRO A 43 8.28 1.82 8.14
C PRO A 43 7.37 2.79 7.38
N GLY A 44 7.85 3.34 6.26
CA GLY A 44 6.94 3.94 5.27
C GLY A 44 6.12 2.85 4.58
N LEU A 45 4.83 3.07 4.39
CA LEU A 45 3.89 2.08 3.84
C LEU A 45 3.10 2.67 2.69
N MET A 46 2.83 1.85 1.68
CA MET A 46 1.93 2.21 0.58
C MET A 46 1.11 1.00 0.18
N LEU A 47 -0.21 1.12 0.22
CA LEU A 47 -1.16 0.16 -0.30
C LEU A 47 -1.87 0.81 -1.49
N ALA A 48 -1.88 0.14 -2.62
CA ALA A 48 -2.57 0.61 -3.83
C ALA A 48 -3.52 -0.48 -4.33
N GLU A 49 -4.71 -0.05 -4.76
CA GLU A 49 -5.68 -0.87 -5.48
C GLU A 49 -6.11 -0.19 -6.78
N GLY A 50 -6.36 -0.97 -7.82
CA GLY A 50 -6.58 -0.46 -9.16
C GLY A 50 -6.82 -1.58 -10.16
N GLU A 51 -7.07 -1.23 -11.41
CA GLU A 51 -6.92 -2.19 -12.52
C GLU A 51 -5.49 -2.77 -12.51
N ALA A 52 -5.34 -4.06 -12.77
CA ALA A 52 -4.09 -4.80 -12.59
C ALA A 52 -2.90 -4.17 -13.34
N ASP A 53 -3.12 -3.75 -14.58
CA ASP A 53 -2.12 -3.08 -15.42
C ASP A 53 -1.71 -1.73 -14.82
N ASN A 54 -2.70 -0.94 -14.37
CA ASN A 54 -2.47 0.36 -13.75
C ASN A 54 -1.73 0.25 -12.42
N VAL A 55 -2.05 -0.76 -11.60
CA VAL A 55 -1.30 -1.06 -10.37
C VAL A 55 0.14 -1.47 -10.69
N GLY A 56 0.36 -2.23 -11.76
CA GLY A 56 1.70 -2.55 -12.27
C GLY A 56 2.48 -1.29 -12.62
N LEU A 57 1.91 -0.42 -13.44
CA LEU A 57 2.52 0.86 -13.84
C LEU A 57 2.77 1.79 -12.64
N TRP A 58 1.85 1.80 -11.68
CA TRP A 58 1.97 2.59 -10.47
C TRP A 58 3.12 2.07 -9.59
N THR A 59 3.21 0.76 -9.42
CA THR A 59 4.30 0.09 -8.69
C THR A 59 5.66 0.43 -9.30
N GLU A 60 5.76 0.41 -10.63
CA GLU A 60 6.96 0.82 -11.37
C GLU A 60 7.30 2.31 -11.17
N ALA A 61 6.30 3.18 -11.15
CA ALA A 61 6.50 4.60 -10.85
C ALA A 61 7.06 4.80 -9.43
N VAL A 62 6.54 4.07 -8.43
CA VAL A 62 7.05 4.12 -7.05
C VAL A 62 8.47 3.55 -6.96
N ARG A 63 8.77 2.44 -7.63
CA ARG A 63 10.09 1.80 -7.65
C ARG A 63 11.18 2.77 -8.15
N LYS A 64 10.86 3.57 -9.16
CA LYS A 64 11.74 4.62 -9.71
C LYS A 64 12.04 5.76 -8.74
N LEU A 65 11.26 5.93 -7.65
CA LEU A 65 11.53 6.92 -6.61
C LEU A 65 12.66 6.53 -5.67
N ARG A 66 13.18 5.29 -5.75
CA ARG A 66 14.37 4.82 -5.00
C ARG A 66 14.28 5.10 -3.50
N TYR A 67 13.17 4.70 -2.87
CA TYR A 67 13.10 4.70 -1.41
C TYR A 67 14.08 3.68 -0.82
N LYS A 68 14.68 4.00 0.33
CA LYS A 68 15.58 3.07 1.04
C LYS A 68 14.79 1.86 1.53
N MET A 69 15.37 0.67 1.42
CA MET A 69 14.75 -0.60 1.81
C MET A 69 13.36 -0.80 1.17
N TYR A 70 13.24 -0.44 -0.11
CA TYR A 70 12.02 -0.72 -0.88
C TYR A 70 11.79 -2.23 -0.93
N GLN A 71 10.59 -2.66 -0.52
CA GLN A 71 10.14 -4.03 -0.57
C GLN A 71 8.68 -4.06 -1.05
N GLN A 72 8.42 -4.79 -2.13
CA GLN A 72 7.06 -5.18 -2.48
C GLN A 72 6.70 -6.39 -1.61
N MET A 73 5.85 -6.16 -0.61
CA MET A 73 5.54 -7.16 0.44
C MET A 73 4.59 -8.24 -0.09
N LYS A 74 3.50 -7.81 -0.73
CA LYS A 74 2.48 -8.71 -1.29
C LYS A 74 1.79 -8.03 -2.46
N LYS A 75 1.44 -8.81 -3.48
CA LYS A 75 0.62 -8.40 -4.62
C LYS A 75 -0.33 -9.55 -4.94
N GLU A 76 -1.58 -9.25 -5.23
CA GLU A 76 -2.57 -10.23 -5.68
C GLU A 76 -3.56 -9.60 -6.64
N GLU A 77 -4.19 -10.45 -7.45
CA GLU A 77 -5.39 -10.09 -8.21
C GLU A 77 -6.63 -10.42 -7.37
N VAL A 78 -7.65 -9.58 -7.49
CA VAL A 78 -8.88 -9.63 -6.71
C VAL A 78 -10.08 -9.30 -7.59
N ASP A 79 -11.27 -9.68 -7.14
CA ASP A 79 -12.48 -9.49 -7.93
C ASP A 79 -12.92 -8.01 -7.98
N GLN A 80 -12.63 -7.24 -6.92
CA GLN A 80 -13.02 -5.84 -6.82
C GLN A 80 -12.12 -5.02 -5.89
N LYS A 81 -12.14 -3.68 -6.07
CA LYS A 81 -11.50 -2.73 -5.16
C LYS A 81 -12.26 -2.74 -3.82
N ARG A 82 -11.55 -2.69 -2.70
CA ARG A 82 -12.10 -2.73 -1.33
C ARG A 82 -11.64 -1.57 -0.45
N LEU A 83 -10.61 -0.85 -0.88
CA LEU A 83 -10.08 0.32 -0.20
C LEU A 83 -11.04 1.50 -0.38
N GLU A 84 -11.52 2.06 0.72
CA GLU A 84 -12.36 3.27 0.75
C GLU A 84 -11.53 4.55 0.50
N VAL A 85 -10.81 4.58 -0.62
CA VAL A 85 -10.14 5.77 -1.15
C VAL A 85 -10.63 5.93 -2.60
N PRO A 86 -11.15 7.10 -2.99
CA PRO A 86 -11.57 7.32 -4.38
C PRO A 86 -10.44 7.02 -5.37
N ALA A 87 -10.83 6.55 -6.56
CA ALA A 87 -9.86 6.29 -7.61
C ALA A 87 -9.17 7.60 -8.02
N GLY A 88 -7.84 7.54 -8.19
CA GLY A 88 -7.02 8.70 -8.46
C GLY A 88 -6.61 9.51 -7.22
N GLU A 89 -7.03 9.10 -6.01
CA GLU A 89 -6.72 9.79 -4.76
C GLU A 89 -5.74 9.03 -3.86
N VAL A 90 -5.06 9.80 -3.00
CA VAL A 90 -4.14 9.31 -1.98
C VAL A 90 -4.63 9.75 -0.61
N LEU A 91 -4.93 8.80 0.27
CA LEU A 91 -5.11 9.06 1.70
C LEU A 91 -3.77 8.93 2.42
N GLU A 92 -3.33 10.02 3.06
CA GLU A 92 -2.13 10.04 3.90
C GLU A 92 -2.48 9.78 5.36
N THR A 93 -1.68 8.95 6.02
CA THR A 93 -1.74 8.67 7.46
C THR A 93 -0.36 8.86 8.08
N GLU A 94 -0.30 9.11 9.39
CA GLU A 94 0.97 9.36 10.09
C GLU A 94 1.39 8.18 10.99
N SER A 95 0.45 7.29 11.31
CA SER A 95 0.67 6.13 12.17
C SER A 95 0.26 4.82 11.52
N ILE A 96 0.91 3.72 11.94
CA ILE A 96 0.52 2.36 11.53
C ILE A 96 -0.92 2.07 12.02
N ARG A 97 -1.31 2.62 13.17
CA ARG A 97 -2.66 2.45 13.74
C ARG A 97 -3.73 3.06 12.82
N GLU A 98 -3.52 4.28 12.33
CA GLU A 98 -4.44 4.91 11.37
C GLU A 98 -4.48 4.17 10.04
N PHE A 99 -3.32 3.78 9.53
CA PHE A 99 -3.23 2.98 8.31
C PHE A 99 -4.02 1.68 8.44
N ALA A 100 -3.80 0.94 9.52
CA ALA A 100 -4.54 -0.29 9.81
C ALA A 100 -6.03 -0.03 9.98
N ARG A 101 -6.43 1.06 10.64
CA ARG A 101 -7.85 1.43 10.79
C ARG A 101 -8.54 1.62 9.45
N VAL A 102 -7.86 2.22 8.46
CA VAL A 102 -8.42 2.38 7.11
C VAL A 102 -8.46 1.04 6.37
N ALA A 103 -7.35 0.28 6.37
CA ALA A 103 -7.28 -1.00 5.67
C ALA A 103 -8.29 -2.03 6.21
N LYS A 104 -8.56 -2.01 7.51
CA LYS A 104 -9.49 -2.92 8.20
C LYS A 104 -10.96 -2.51 8.13
N LYS A 105 -11.31 -1.43 7.43
CA LYS A 105 -12.73 -1.10 7.20
C LYS A 105 -13.44 -2.18 6.39
N ASP A 106 -12.72 -2.79 5.45
CA ASP A 106 -13.14 -4.02 4.78
C ASP A 106 -12.42 -5.21 5.42
N GLU A 107 -13.16 -6.29 5.67
CA GLU A 107 -12.68 -7.46 6.40
C GLU A 107 -11.64 -8.27 5.60
N GLU A 108 -11.84 -8.39 4.28
CA GLU A 108 -10.93 -9.12 3.40
C GLU A 108 -9.63 -8.35 3.20
N LEU A 109 -9.72 -7.05 2.91
CA LEU A 109 -8.56 -6.17 2.79
C LEU A 109 -7.79 -6.10 4.12
N GLY A 110 -8.51 -6.03 5.25
CA GLY A 110 -7.94 -6.03 6.59
C GLY A 110 -7.11 -7.28 6.86
N ARG A 111 -7.69 -8.47 6.64
CA ARG A 111 -6.99 -9.76 6.77
C ARG A 111 -5.77 -9.85 5.85
N TRP A 112 -5.92 -9.41 4.60
CA TRP A 112 -4.84 -9.43 3.64
C TRP A 112 -3.67 -8.53 4.06
N TRP A 113 -3.97 -7.33 4.55
CA TRP A 113 -2.99 -6.38 5.07
C TRP A 113 -2.23 -6.94 6.27
N GLU A 114 -2.94 -7.55 7.22
CA GLU A 114 -2.31 -8.19 8.38
C GLU A 114 -1.37 -9.32 7.96
N ASP A 115 -1.84 -10.21 7.10
CA ASP A 115 -1.04 -11.33 6.58
C ASP A 115 0.24 -10.83 5.89
N ALA A 116 0.12 -9.81 5.04
CA ALA A 116 1.24 -9.20 4.32
C ALA A 116 2.26 -8.50 5.24
N MET A 117 1.79 -7.96 6.37
CA MET A 117 2.64 -7.37 7.40
C MET A 117 3.24 -8.40 8.35
N GLY A 118 2.86 -9.67 8.21
CA GLY A 118 3.29 -10.74 9.11
C GLY A 118 2.59 -10.70 10.46
N PHE A 119 1.38 -10.16 10.53
CA PHE A 119 0.49 -10.31 11.67
C PHE A 119 -0.50 -11.46 11.42
N ALA A 120 -0.78 -12.27 12.42
CA ALA A 120 -1.90 -13.22 12.44
C ALA A 120 -2.80 -12.85 13.63
N ASN A 121 -4.07 -12.53 13.37
CA ASN A 121 -5.05 -12.15 14.41
C ASN A 121 -4.61 -10.99 15.31
N GLY A 122 -3.88 -10.00 14.76
CA GLY A 122 -3.37 -8.87 15.52
C GLY A 122 -2.06 -9.11 16.30
N GLU A 123 -1.52 -10.33 16.27
CA GLU A 123 -0.23 -10.67 16.86
C GLU A 123 0.85 -10.87 15.79
N PRO A 124 2.13 -10.54 16.05
CA PRO A 124 3.21 -10.87 15.13
C PRO A 124 3.24 -12.39 14.90
N LYS A 125 3.31 -12.83 13.65
CA LYS A 125 3.52 -14.24 13.33
C LYS A 125 4.79 -14.70 14.05
N PRO A 126 4.77 -15.85 14.75
CA PRO A 126 5.96 -16.38 15.38
C PRO A 126 7.02 -16.55 14.31
N VAL A 127 8.20 -15.97 14.53
CA VAL A 127 9.36 -16.15 13.68
C VAL A 127 9.76 -17.62 13.83
N GLY A 128 9.39 -18.44 12.85
CA GLY A 128 9.85 -19.82 12.78
C GLY A 128 11.37 -19.82 12.74
N LEU A 129 12.00 -20.20 13.86
CA LEU A 129 13.39 -20.66 13.87
C LEU A 129 13.44 -21.86 12.90
N LYS A 130 14.08 -21.65 11.76
CA LYS A 130 14.52 -22.73 10.89
C LYS A 130 15.67 -23.47 11.54
#